data_AF-A0A0K8URS1-F1
#
_entry.id   AF-A0A0K8URS1-F1
#
_cell.length_a   1.000
_cell.length_b   1.000
_cell.length_c   1.000
_cell.angle_alpha   90.00
_cell.angle_beta   90.00
_cell.angle_gamma   90.00
#
_symmetry.space_group_name_H-M   'P 1'
#
loop_
_entity.id
_entity.type
_entity.pdbx_description
1 polymer ?
#
loop_
_entity_poly.entity_id
_entity_poly.type
_entity_poly.pdbx_seq_one_letter_code
_entity_poly.pdbx_strand_id
1 'polypeptide(L)'
;YATNLVDIFGIDAEEGTMYIMWARGESRLALEDYQFPFPNVSSHESGIKMMQLLRADKILIPETNLKTIQVTLKNVTVPTKETTYWCRIQKLDESFATKQHIVQFEPLITSPDLVHHLEVFHCETDPEAEIPLYNGDCEKMPAEAKVCSKVISLWAMGASTFTYPPETGLPVGGKDYNPFVRLEVHFNNPELKAGRIDSSGMRIKLASKLRQFDAGVMELGLEYTDKMAIPPGQVGFPLSGYCIAECTEVALPSSGIIIFGSQLHTHLRGVRILTRHFRDNEELREVNRDDYYSHHFQEMRNLHYKPRVLPGDALVTTCYYNTVGYENATLGGFSISDEMCVNYIHYYPATKLEVCKSSVSEDTLETYFIYMKKKEHQRGIRLSGARSKNYRSIKWTEPRVDQLYTMYIQEPLSMQCNKSDGYRFEGYNWEGAPVTPVAIKIPMHSKLCPNYNPLWLKPLEKGACDLLGECIY
;
A
#
# COMPACT_ATOMS: atom_id res chain seq x y z
N TYR A 1 -38.63 2.99 14.66
CA TYR A 1 -38.23 3.10 13.25
C TYR A 1 -36.99 3.96 13.19
N ALA A 2 -35.82 3.32 13.21
CA ALA A 2 -34.53 4.01 13.12
C ALA A 2 -34.24 4.32 11.65
N THR A 3 -34.58 5.52 11.23
CA THR A 3 -34.12 6.09 9.96
C THR A 3 -32.66 6.50 10.16
N ASN A 4 -31.74 5.64 9.74
CA ASN A 4 -30.32 5.97 9.57
C ASN A 4 -30.19 6.91 8.37
N LEU A 5 -30.36 8.21 8.60
CA LEU A 5 -29.87 9.25 7.70
C LEU A 5 -28.43 9.53 8.11
N VAL A 6 -27.48 8.98 7.36
CA VAL A 6 -26.11 9.49 7.34
C VAL A 6 -26.15 10.74 6.47
N ASP A 7 -26.32 11.89 7.11
CA ASP A 7 -26.27 13.20 6.43
C ASP A 7 -24.79 13.53 6.20
N ILE A 8 -24.32 13.37 4.96
CA ILE A 8 -22.94 13.67 4.56
C ILE A 8 -22.88 15.17 4.31
N PHE A 9 -22.61 15.95 5.36
CA PHE A 9 -22.45 17.39 5.24
C PHE A 9 -21.14 17.76 4.54
N GLY A 10 -21.23 18.25 3.31
CA GLY A 10 -20.21 19.12 2.68
C GLY A 10 -18.89 18.49 2.27
N ILE A 11 -18.72 17.18 2.42
CA ILE A 11 -17.59 16.42 1.87
C ILE A 11 -18.17 15.54 0.75
N ASP A 12 -17.75 15.77 -0.50
CA ASP A 12 -18.11 14.88 -1.59
C ASP A 12 -17.53 13.49 -1.31
N ALA A 13 -18.31 12.43 -1.51
CA ALA A 13 -17.81 11.08 -1.34
C ALA A 13 -16.77 10.80 -2.43
N GLU A 14 -15.52 10.53 -2.02
CA GLU A 14 -14.42 10.24 -2.94
C GLU A 14 -14.12 8.73 -3.00
N GLU A 15 -13.44 8.30 -4.07
CA GLU A 15 -12.81 6.98 -4.11
C GLU A 15 -11.68 6.95 -3.09
N GLY A 16 -11.61 5.92 -2.23
CA GLY A 16 -10.58 5.88 -1.20
C GLY A 16 -11.07 5.42 0.17
N THR A 17 -10.24 5.69 1.17
CA THR A 17 -10.60 5.63 2.58
C THR A 17 -11.51 6.79 2.93
N MET A 18 -12.48 6.56 3.80
CA MET A 18 -13.30 7.62 4.40
C MET A 18 -13.32 7.45 5.91
N TYR A 19 -13.23 8.56 6.64
CA TYR A 19 -13.32 8.58 8.10
C TYR A 19 -14.74 8.92 8.53
N ILE A 20 -15.42 7.96 9.14
CA ILE A 20 -16.73 8.15 9.74
C ILE A 20 -16.56 8.48 11.22
N MET A 21 -16.98 9.68 11.59
CA MET A 21 -17.11 10.10 12.98
C MET A 21 -18.48 9.71 13.51
N TRP A 22 -18.53 9.13 14.71
CA TRP A 22 -19.78 8.79 15.37
C TRP A 22 -19.78 9.29 16.81
N ALA A 23 -20.98 9.62 17.31
CA ALA A 23 -21.22 9.88 18.72
C ALA A 23 -22.63 9.43 19.12
N ARG A 24 -22.77 9.08 20.40
CA ARG A 24 -24.01 8.66 21.01
C ARG A 24 -24.27 9.51 22.26
N GLY A 25 -25.37 10.24 22.26
CA GLY A 25 -25.83 11.05 23.39
C GLY A 25 -27.17 10.55 23.93
N GLU A 26 -27.51 10.97 25.15
CA GLU A 26 -28.82 10.70 25.76
C GLU A 26 -29.93 11.64 25.26
N SER A 27 -29.54 12.83 24.79
CA SER A 27 -30.47 13.82 24.23
C SER A 27 -30.74 13.57 22.75
N ARG A 28 -32.01 13.70 22.35
CA ARG A 28 -32.41 13.67 20.95
C ARG A 28 -31.85 14.91 20.25
N LEU A 29 -31.10 14.73 19.17
CA LEU A 29 -30.65 15.82 18.31
C LEU A 29 -31.85 16.43 17.59
N ALA A 30 -32.02 17.75 17.71
CA ALA A 30 -32.95 18.52 16.89
C ALA A 30 -32.25 18.78 15.54
N LEU A 31 -32.64 18.04 14.51
CA LEU A 31 -32.07 18.16 13.14
C LEU A 31 -32.76 19.28 12.32
N GLU A 32 -33.59 20.09 12.97
CA GLU A 32 -34.53 21.00 12.32
C GLU A 32 -33.83 22.13 11.52
N ASP A 33 -32.60 22.49 11.90
CA ASP A 33 -31.82 23.57 11.26
C ASP A 33 -30.47 23.11 10.66
N TYR A 34 -30.23 21.80 10.53
CA TYR A 34 -28.93 21.23 10.08
C TYR A 34 -27.69 21.70 10.88
N GLN A 35 -27.90 22.45 11.98
CA GLN A 35 -26.90 22.93 12.90
C GLN A 35 -27.22 22.37 14.28
N PHE A 36 -26.44 21.39 14.70
CA PHE A 36 -26.53 20.86 16.05
C PHE A 36 -25.14 20.90 16.69
N PRO A 37 -25.01 21.37 17.94
CA PRO A 37 -23.78 21.16 18.68
C PRO A 37 -23.59 19.66 18.87
N PHE A 38 -22.39 19.16 18.55
CA PHE A 38 -22.05 17.78 18.87
C PHE A 38 -22.25 17.59 20.38
N PRO A 39 -22.99 16.56 20.83
CA PRO A 39 -23.26 16.37 22.24
C PRO A 39 -21.93 16.20 22.98
N ASN A 40 -21.83 16.74 24.20
CA ASN A 40 -20.65 16.52 25.04
C ASN A 40 -20.65 15.05 25.50
N VAL A 41 -19.99 14.20 24.72
CA VAL A 41 -19.95 12.75 24.90
C VAL A 41 -18.57 12.33 25.35
N SER A 42 -18.50 11.30 26.19
CA SER A 42 -17.22 10.72 26.59
C SER A 42 -16.53 10.04 25.41
N SER A 43 -15.23 9.75 25.55
CA SER A 43 -14.46 8.97 24.56
C SER A 43 -14.99 7.56 24.34
N HIS A 44 -15.82 7.03 25.25
CA HIS A 44 -16.51 5.74 25.07
C HIS A 44 -17.78 5.85 24.21
N GLU A 45 -18.37 7.04 24.15
CA GLU A 45 -19.61 7.33 23.45
C GLU A 45 -19.36 8.13 22.15
N SER A 46 -18.11 8.17 21.69
CA SER A 46 -17.71 8.74 20.42
C SER A 46 -16.52 8.01 19.83
N GLY A 47 -16.31 8.15 18.52
CA GLY A 47 -15.12 7.60 17.88
C GLY A 47 -15.07 7.84 16.39
N ILE A 48 -14.00 7.33 15.80
CA ILE A 48 -13.74 7.38 14.36
C ILE A 48 -13.61 5.96 13.83
N LYS A 49 -14.16 5.71 12.64
CA LYS A 49 -14.03 4.45 11.92
C LYS A 49 -13.63 4.72 10.48
N MET A 50 -12.57 4.06 10.03
CA MET A 50 -12.16 4.07 8.62
C MET A 50 -12.98 3.05 7.85
N MET A 51 -13.46 3.41 6.66
CA MET A 51 -14.08 2.48 5.72
C MET A 51 -14.06 3.01 4.29
N GLN A 52 -14.17 2.11 3.31
CA GLN A 52 -14.47 2.45 1.93
C GLN A 52 -15.99 2.60 1.74
N LEU A 53 -16.45 3.81 1.47
CA LEU A 53 -17.86 4.12 1.14
C LEU A 53 -18.21 3.73 -0.30
N LEU A 54 -17.37 4.16 -1.26
CA LEU A 54 -17.55 3.86 -2.68
C LEU A 54 -16.86 2.54 -3.05
N ARG A 55 -17.62 1.44 -3.08
CA ARG A 55 -17.10 0.09 -3.36
C ARG A 55 -17.49 -0.39 -4.75
N ALA A 56 -16.60 -1.11 -5.41
CA ALA A 56 -16.89 -1.76 -6.69
C ALA A 56 -18.08 -2.71 -6.59
N ASP A 57 -18.74 -2.91 -7.73
CA ASP A 57 -19.86 -3.83 -7.84
C ASP A 57 -19.49 -5.23 -7.38
N LYS A 58 -20.46 -5.91 -6.76
CA LYS A 58 -20.29 -7.27 -6.29
C LYS A 58 -19.99 -8.20 -7.47
N ILE A 59 -18.83 -8.85 -7.42
CA ILE A 59 -18.44 -9.86 -8.42
C ILE A 59 -19.11 -11.19 -8.07
N LEU A 60 -19.76 -11.80 -9.07
CA LEU A 60 -20.35 -13.13 -8.96
C LEU A 60 -19.30 -14.20 -9.31
N ILE A 61 -19.29 -15.28 -8.53
CA ILE A 61 -18.44 -16.45 -8.78
C ILE A 61 -19.25 -17.46 -9.59
N PRO A 62 -18.90 -17.73 -10.87
CA PRO A 62 -19.68 -18.63 -11.72
C PRO A 62 -19.55 -20.11 -11.32
N GLU A 63 -18.48 -20.48 -10.60
CA GLU A 63 -18.23 -21.85 -10.19
C GLU A 63 -19.15 -22.31 -9.05
N THR A 64 -19.77 -23.47 -9.19
CA THR A 64 -20.66 -24.06 -8.18
C THR A 64 -19.95 -24.96 -7.17
N ASN A 65 -18.82 -25.57 -7.56
CA ASN A 65 -18.05 -26.51 -6.74
C ASN A 65 -16.66 -25.94 -6.43
N LEU A 66 -16.58 -25.09 -5.41
CA LEU A 66 -15.33 -24.50 -4.94
C LEU A 66 -14.73 -25.35 -3.81
N LYS A 67 -13.41 -25.59 -3.87
CA LYS A 67 -12.67 -26.07 -2.70
C LYS A 67 -12.45 -24.89 -1.75
N THR A 68 -12.52 -25.13 -0.44
CA THR A 68 -12.23 -24.13 0.58
C THR A 68 -11.06 -24.60 1.44
N ILE A 69 -10.10 -23.73 1.69
CA ILE A 69 -9.04 -23.94 2.68
C ILE A 69 -9.10 -22.84 3.74
N GLN A 70 -8.59 -23.15 4.93
CA GLN A 70 -8.48 -22.19 6.02
C GLN A 70 -7.03 -22.14 6.49
N VAL A 71 -6.47 -20.95 6.53
CA VAL A 71 -5.14 -20.66 7.06
C VAL A 71 -5.36 -19.80 8.30
N THR A 72 -5.41 -20.43 9.48
CA THR A 72 -5.78 -19.77 10.74
C THR A 72 -4.72 -19.93 11.81
N LEU A 73 -4.74 -19.09 12.84
CA LEU A 73 -4.03 -19.39 14.07
C LEU A 73 -4.66 -20.60 14.78
N LYS A 74 -3.96 -21.15 15.78
CA LYS A 74 -4.40 -22.29 16.59
C LYS A 74 -4.36 -21.93 18.07
N ASN A 75 -5.45 -21.38 18.60
CA ASN A 75 -5.61 -21.02 20.01
C ASN A 75 -4.40 -20.26 20.58
N VAL A 76 -4.00 -19.20 19.91
CA VAL A 76 -2.86 -18.38 20.30
C VAL A 76 -3.26 -17.45 21.44
N THR A 77 -2.48 -17.44 22.51
CA THR A 77 -2.61 -16.40 23.55
C THR A 77 -2.00 -15.11 23.03
N VAL A 78 -2.85 -14.11 22.77
CA VAL A 78 -2.41 -12.79 22.30
C VAL A 78 -1.53 -12.13 23.38
N PRO A 79 -0.30 -11.68 23.06
CA PRO A 79 0.55 -11.02 24.02
C PRO A 79 -0.05 -9.73 24.60
N THR A 80 0.30 -9.47 25.85
CA THR A 80 -0.03 -8.22 26.57
C THR A 80 0.91 -7.08 26.13
N LYS A 81 0.94 -6.80 24.82
CA LYS A 81 1.70 -5.71 24.19
C LYS A 81 0.75 -4.93 23.30
N GLU A 82 0.97 -3.63 23.18
CA GLU A 82 0.15 -2.76 22.31
C GLU A 82 0.12 -3.26 20.86
N THR A 83 1.27 -3.63 20.31
CA THR A 83 1.39 -4.14 18.95
C THR A 83 2.10 -5.49 18.97
N THR A 84 1.56 -6.48 18.24
CA THR A 84 2.19 -7.78 18.03
C THR A 84 1.95 -8.27 16.61
N TYR A 85 3.02 -8.67 15.93
CA TYR A 85 2.95 -9.42 14.68
C TYR A 85 3.18 -10.90 14.97
N TRP A 86 2.17 -11.72 14.70
CA TRP A 86 2.20 -13.16 14.98
C TRP A 86 2.22 -13.98 13.70
N CYS A 87 3.25 -14.81 13.54
CA CYS A 87 3.49 -15.60 12.35
C CYS A 87 3.21 -17.08 12.61
N ARG A 88 2.48 -17.72 11.69
CA ARG A 88 2.28 -19.17 11.65
C ARG A 88 2.62 -19.71 10.28
N ILE A 89 3.54 -20.67 10.22
CA ILE A 89 3.89 -21.38 8.98
C ILE A 89 3.20 -22.73 8.97
N GLN A 90 2.60 -23.08 7.82
CA GLN A 90 1.98 -24.37 7.61
C GLN A 90 2.22 -24.89 6.20
N LYS A 91 2.24 -26.22 6.08
CA LYS A 91 2.22 -26.94 4.80
C LYS A 91 0.77 -27.10 4.35
N LEU A 92 0.51 -26.81 3.08
CA LEU A 92 -0.75 -27.06 2.40
C LEU A 92 -0.89 -28.56 2.08
N ASP A 93 -2.13 -29.02 1.92
CA ASP A 93 -2.43 -30.43 1.65
C ASP A 93 -2.09 -30.85 0.21
N GLU A 94 -2.13 -32.17 -0.06
CA GLU A 94 -1.78 -32.76 -1.36
C GLU A 94 -2.64 -32.27 -2.54
N SER A 95 -3.78 -31.62 -2.30
CA SER A 95 -4.59 -31.08 -3.40
C SER A 95 -3.86 -29.98 -4.19
N PHE A 96 -2.87 -29.33 -3.56
CA PHE A 96 -2.02 -28.32 -4.20
C PHE A 96 -0.96 -28.93 -5.12
N ALA A 97 -0.89 -30.27 -5.26
CA ALA A 97 -0.09 -30.90 -6.30
C ALA A 97 -0.59 -30.56 -7.72
N THR A 98 -1.84 -30.11 -7.85
CA THR A 98 -2.42 -29.63 -9.11
C THR A 98 -2.62 -28.12 -9.08
N LYS A 99 -2.43 -27.47 -10.22
CA LYS A 99 -2.67 -26.03 -10.37
C LYS A 99 -4.16 -25.73 -10.20
N GLN A 100 -4.46 -24.73 -9.37
CA GLN A 100 -5.80 -24.22 -9.09
C GLN A 100 -5.78 -22.69 -9.13
N HIS A 101 -6.96 -22.08 -9.12
CA HIS A 101 -7.11 -20.62 -9.03
C HIS A 101 -7.73 -20.23 -7.69
N ILE A 102 -7.08 -19.32 -6.95
CA ILE A 102 -7.77 -18.57 -5.91
C ILE A 102 -8.75 -17.62 -6.60
N VAL A 103 -10.03 -17.72 -6.22
CA VAL A 103 -11.10 -16.89 -6.79
C VAL A 103 -11.72 -15.94 -5.77
N GLN A 104 -11.52 -16.19 -4.48
CA GLN A 104 -12.01 -15.35 -3.40
C GLN A 104 -11.27 -15.67 -2.10
N PHE A 105 -11.06 -14.66 -1.26
CA PHE A 105 -10.66 -14.86 0.13
C PHE A 105 -11.41 -13.91 1.06
N GLU A 106 -11.66 -14.37 2.28
CA GLU A 106 -12.38 -13.64 3.32
C GLU A 106 -11.78 -13.89 4.70
N PRO A 107 -11.82 -12.89 5.60
CA PRO A 107 -11.28 -13.03 6.94
C PRO A 107 -12.13 -13.98 7.79
N LEU A 108 -11.48 -14.70 8.70
CA LEU A 108 -12.08 -15.43 9.81
C LEU A 108 -11.59 -14.80 11.10
N ILE A 109 -12.41 -13.94 11.72
CA ILE A 109 -11.99 -13.14 12.88
C ILE A 109 -12.63 -13.69 14.16
N THR A 110 -11.80 -14.07 15.13
CA THR A 110 -12.21 -14.47 16.48
C THR A 110 -12.22 -13.29 17.43
N SER A 111 -11.20 -12.42 17.35
CA SER A 111 -11.05 -11.24 18.22
C SER A 111 -11.15 -9.94 17.41
N PRO A 112 -12.35 -9.48 17.02
CA PRO A 112 -12.52 -8.31 16.16
C PRO A 112 -12.06 -6.99 16.79
N ASP A 113 -11.91 -6.94 18.11
CA ASP A 113 -11.36 -5.79 18.83
C ASP A 113 -9.82 -5.77 18.83
N LEU A 114 -9.15 -6.86 18.45
CA LEU A 114 -7.69 -6.99 18.49
C LEU A 114 -7.06 -7.17 17.11
N VAL A 115 -7.69 -7.93 16.21
CA VAL A 115 -7.11 -8.20 14.89
C VAL A 115 -7.21 -6.94 14.02
N HIS A 116 -6.05 -6.41 13.66
CA HIS A 116 -5.93 -5.20 12.87
C HIS A 116 -5.75 -5.49 11.38
N HIS A 117 -4.89 -6.46 11.03
CA HIS A 117 -4.80 -7.01 9.68
C HIS A 117 -4.33 -8.47 9.69
N LEU A 118 -4.52 -9.14 8.54
CA LEU A 118 -4.18 -10.53 8.27
C LEU A 118 -3.51 -10.63 6.90
N GLU A 119 -2.41 -11.36 6.79
CA GLU A 119 -1.74 -11.59 5.53
C GLU A 119 -1.36 -13.07 5.39
N VAL A 120 -1.50 -13.63 4.19
CA VAL A 120 -1.01 -14.96 3.86
C VAL A 120 0.02 -14.82 2.76
N PHE A 121 1.22 -15.34 3.03
CA PHE A 121 2.35 -15.36 2.13
C PHE A 121 2.63 -16.77 1.63
N HIS A 122 2.99 -16.90 0.36
CA HIS A 122 3.57 -18.10 -0.22
C HIS A 122 5.09 -18.09 -0.05
N CYS A 123 5.66 -19.26 0.23
CA CYS A 123 7.09 -19.50 0.30
C CYS A 123 7.63 -19.85 -1.10
N GLU A 124 8.01 -18.83 -1.87
CA GLU A 124 8.52 -19.02 -3.23
C GLU A 124 9.98 -19.50 -3.21
N THR A 125 10.16 -20.81 -3.28
CA THR A 125 11.45 -21.49 -3.27
C THR A 125 11.34 -22.82 -4.02
N ASP A 126 12.40 -23.62 -4.03
CA ASP A 126 12.41 -24.96 -4.61
C ASP A 126 11.19 -25.78 -4.12
N PRO A 127 10.46 -26.48 -5.01
CA PRO A 127 9.24 -27.22 -4.66
C PRO A 127 9.44 -28.28 -3.56
N GLU A 128 10.65 -28.86 -3.49
CA GLU A 128 11.02 -29.90 -2.54
C GLU A 128 11.69 -29.33 -1.27
N ALA A 129 11.95 -28.02 -1.22
CA ALA A 129 12.50 -27.39 -0.02
C ALA A 129 11.50 -27.41 1.14
N GLU A 130 11.93 -27.98 2.25
CA GLU A 130 11.16 -28.01 3.49
C GLU A 130 11.38 -26.72 4.29
N ILE A 131 10.28 -26.04 4.65
CA ILE A 131 10.31 -24.82 5.48
C ILE A 131 9.97 -25.18 6.92
N PRO A 132 10.77 -24.74 7.92
CA PRO A 132 10.46 -24.98 9.32
C PRO A 132 9.07 -24.48 9.70
N LEU A 133 8.24 -25.37 10.25
CA LEU A 133 6.96 -24.98 10.83
C LEU A 133 7.21 -24.03 12.01
N TYR A 134 6.43 -22.95 12.07
CA TYR A 134 6.59 -21.89 13.05
C TYR A 134 5.24 -21.42 13.56
N ASN A 135 5.17 -20.99 14.81
CA ASN A 135 3.99 -20.37 15.40
C ASN A 135 4.43 -19.48 16.58
N GLY A 136 4.57 -18.18 16.34
CA GLY A 136 5.14 -17.28 17.33
C GLY A 136 5.29 -15.85 16.82
N ASP A 137 6.05 -15.06 17.57
CA ASP A 137 6.42 -13.69 17.23
C ASP A 137 7.19 -13.65 15.90
N CYS A 138 6.72 -12.88 14.92
CA CYS A 138 7.35 -12.79 13.60
C CYS A 138 8.82 -12.38 13.66
N GLU A 139 9.24 -11.59 14.67
CA GLU A 139 10.64 -11.18 14.83
C GLU A 139 11.59 -12.35 15.13
N LYS A 140 11.05 -13.42 15.72
CA LYS A 140 11.80 -14.63 16.11
C LYS A 140 11.65 -15.75 15.09
N MET A 141 11.09 -15.47 13.92
CA MET A 141 10.92 -16.43 12.86
C MET A 141 12.28 -16.91 12.31
N PRO A 142 12.45 -18.23 12.02
CA PRO A 142 13.68 -18.76 11.42
C PRO A 142 14.07 -18.04 10.14
N ALA A 143 15.38 -17.96 9.86
CA ALA A 143 15.88 -17.25 8.68
C ALA A 143 15.41 -17.90 7.38
N GLU A 144 15.34 -19.23 7.34
CA GLU A 144 14.88 -20.05 6.22
C GLU A 144 13.42 -19.76 5.86
N ALA A 145 12.61 -19.42 6.87
CA ALA A 145 11.21 -19.07 6.71
C ALA A 145 10.98 -17.64 6.16
N LYS A 146 12.01 -16.79 6.12
CA LYS A 146 11.90 -15.42 5.58
C LYS A 146 11.63 -15.40 4.07
N VAL A 147 11.86 -16.53 3.38
CA VAL A 147 11.50 -16.69 1.96
C VAL A 147 9.98 -16.57 1.72
N CYS A 148 9.16 -16.83 2.74
CA CYS A 148 7.71 -16.68 2.69
C CYS A 148 7.30 -15.20 2.70
N SER A 149 7.44 -14.54 1.55
CA SER A 149 7.27 -13.10 1.38
C SER A 149 6.32 -12.72 0.25
N LYS A 150 5.89 -13.67 -0.58
CA LYS A 150 4.95 -13.44 -1.67
C LYS A 150 3.51 -13.38 -1.16
N VAL A 151 2.91 -12.20 -1.07
CA VAL A 151 1.52 -12.04 -0.60
C VAL A 151 0.54 -12.69 -1.57
N ILE A 152 -0.29 -13.62 -1.09
CA ILE A 152 -1.35 -14.28 -1.88
C ILE A 152 -2.77 -13.90 -1.43
N SER A 153 -2.92 -13.43 -0.19
CA SER A 153 -4.16 -12.84 0.32
C SER A 153 -3.86 -11.95 1.51
N LEU A 154 -4.66 -10.89 1.69
CA LEU A 154 -4.52 -9.92 2.76
C LEU A 154 -5.85 -9.29 3.08
N TRP A 155 -6.01 -8.89 4.32
CA TRP A 155 -7.20 -8.24 4.82
C TRP A 155 -6.82 -7.25 5.92
N ALA A 156 -7.48 -6.09 5.94
CA ALA A 156 -7.37 -5.12 7.02
C ALA A 156 -8.73 -4.84 7.65
N MET A 157 -8.74 -4.36 8.89
CA MET A 157 -9.96 -4.08 9.66
C MET A 157 -10.93 -3.18 8.89
N GLY A 158 -12.09 -3.71 8.52
CA GLY A 158 -13.13 -2.97 7.79
C GLY A 158 -13.21 -3.32 6.30
N ALA A 159 -12.20 -4.00 5.77
CA ALA A 159 -12.21 -4.55 4.43
C ALA A 159 -13.26 -5.65 4.29
N SER A 160 -13.84 -5.74 3.10
CA SER A 160 -14.76 -6.83 2.75
C SER A 160 -14.02 -7.99 2.08
N THR A 161 -14.77 -9.04 1.75
CA THR A 161 -14.29 -10.16 0.95
C THR A 161 -13.74 -9.69 -0.39
N PHE A 162 -12.51 -10.07 -0.73
CA PHE A 162 -11.96 -9.82 -2.06
C PHE A 162 -12.29 -10.96 -3.01
N THR A 163 -12.83 -10.64 -4.18
CA THR A 163 -13.29 -11.61 -5.18
C THR A 163 -12.65 -11.30 -6.53
N TYR A 164 -12.04 -12.30 -7.15
CA TYR A 164 -11.42 -12.17 -8.46
C TYR A 164 -12.50 -12.14 -9.57
N PRO A 165 -12.32 -11.33 -10.63
CA PRO A 165 -13.22 -11.29 -11.79
C PRO A 165 -13.41 -12.67 -12.44
N PRO A 166 -14.58 -12.99 -13.03
CA PRO A 166 -14.88 -14.32 -13.60
C PRO A 166 -13.87 -14.82 -14.63
N GLU A 167 -13.16 -13.91 -15.29
CA GLU A 167 -12.16 -14.19 -16.32
C GLU A 167 -10.83 -14.70 -15.74
N THR A 168 -10.57 -14.47 -14.44
CA THR A 168 -9.23 -14.65 -13.87
C THR A 168 -9.24 -15.20 -12.44
N GLY A 169 -8.14 -15.84 -12.05
CA GLY A 169 -7.85 -16.18 -10.66
C GLY A 169 -6.35 -16.29 -10.39
N LEU A 170 -5.92 -16.14 -9.15
CA LEU A 170 -4.49 -16.22 -8.80
C LEU A 170 -4.04 -17.68 -8.83
N PRO A 171 -3.04 -18.04 -9.66
CA PRO A 171 -2.57 -19.41 -9.76
C PRO A 171 -1.85 -19.87 -8.49
N VAL A 172 -2.25 -21.03 -7.98
CA VAL A 172 -1.61 -21.70 -6.84
C VAL A 172 -1.53 -23.20 -7.07
N GLY A 173 -0.56 -23.87 -6.46
CA GLY A 173 -0.32 -25.30 -6.65
C GLY A 173 0.27 -25.64 -8.02
N GLY A 174 0.51 -26.94 -8.22
CA GLY A 174 1.22 -27.48 -9.39
C GLY A 174 2.59 -28.04 -9.03
N LYS A 175 3.25 -28.64 -10.02
CA LYS A 175 4.53 -29.35 -9.83
C LYS A 175 5.65 -28.45 -9.31
N ASP A 176 5.68 -27.20 -9.74
CA ASP A 176 6.73 -26.24 -9.40
C ASP A 176 6.32 -25.33 -8.21
N TYR A 177 5.29 -25.71 -7.45
CA TYR A 177 4.75 -24.91 -6.36
C TYR A 177 5.17 -25.49 -5.00
N ASN A 178 5.97 -24.75 -4.25
CA ASN A 178 6.29 -25.11 -2.87
C ASN A 178 5.02 -25.01 -1.99
N PRO A 179 4.66 -26.06 -1.21
CA PRO A 179 3.37 -26.12 -0.52
C PRO A 179 3.34 -25.33 0.81
N PHE A 180 4.36 -24.56 1.16
CA PHE A 180 4.38 -23.82 2.42
C PHE A 180 3.79 -22.42 2.29
N VAL A 181 3.03 -22.02 3.31
CA VAL A 181 2.50 -20.66 3.46
C VAL A 181 2.73 -20.14 4.87
N ARG A 182 2.90 -18.83 5.00
CA ARG A 182 2.95 -18.08 6.26
C ARG A 182 1.69 -17.26 6.43
N LEU A 183 0.96 -17.45 7.52
CA LEU A 183 -0.04 -16.50 8.00
C LEU A 183 0.65 -15.51 8.94
N GLU A 184 0.41 -14.24 8.74
CA GLU A 184 0.77 -13.16 9.65
C GLU A 184 -0.51 -12.49 10.17
N VAL A 185 -0.58 -12.31 11.48
CA VAL A 185 -1.70 -11.63 12.15
C VAL A 185 -1.13 -10.48 12.96
N HIS A 186 -1.55 -9.26 12.63
CA HIS A 186 -1.22 -8.09 13.42
C HIS A 186 -2.32 -7.84 14.44
N PHE A 187 -1.95 -7.97 15.70
CA PHE A 187 -2.79 -7.61 16.84
C PHE A 187 -2.47 -6.20 17.31
N ASN A 188 -3.52 -5.38 17.44
CA ASN A 188 -3.49 -4.10 18.13
C ASN A 188 -4.28 -4.25 19.46
N ASN A 189 -3.58 -4.23 20.59
CA ASN A 189 -4.11 -4.41 21.94
C ASN A 189 -3.77 -3.21 22.83
N PRO A 190 -4.33 -2.02 22.55
CA PRO A 190 -3.96 -0.77 23.25
C PRO A 190 -4.31 -0.79 24.74
N GLU A 191 -5.34 -1.55 25.13
CA GLU A 191 -5.75 -1.73 26.52
C GLU A 191 -4.91 -2.78 27.26
N LEU A 192 -3.92 -3.40 26.60
CA LEU A 192 -3.05 -4.42 27.19
C LEU A 192 -3.86 -5.54 27.87
N LYS A 193 -4.92 -6.02 27.20
CA LYS A 193 -5.76 -7.11 27.69
C LYS A 193 -4.96 -8.41 27.75
N ALA A 194 -4.94 -9.06 28.91
CA ALA A 194 -4.27 -10.36 29.11
C ALA A 194 -5.25 -11.53 28.90
N GLY A 195 -4.70 -12.73 28.64
CA GLY A 195 -5.47 -13.99 28.59
C GLY A 195 -6.41 -14.14 27.40
N ARG A 196 -6.27 -13.29 26.38
CA ARG A 196 -7.07 -13.34 25.15
C ARG A 196 -6.58 -14.48 24.26
N ILE A 197 -7.49 -15.34 23.84
CA ILE A 197 -7.20 -16.48 22.94
C ILE A 197 -7.77 -16.15 21.56
N ASP A 198 -6.93 -16.29 20.53
CA ASP A 198 -7.30 -16.00 19.15
C ASP A 198 -6.99 -17.19 18.21
N SER A 199 -7.89 -17.41 17.27
CA SER A 199 -7.74 -18.40 16.18
C SER A 199 -8.08 -17.78 14.81
N SER A 200 -7.84 -16.49 14.66
CA SER A 200 -8.16 -15.74 13.45
C SER A 200 -7.28 -16.14 12.28
N GLY A 201 -7.73 -15.84 11.06
CA GLY A 201 -6.98 -16.09 9.83
C GLY A 201 -7.82 -15.88 8.59
N MET A 202 -7.48 -16.59 7.51
CA MET A 202 -8.11 -16.41 6.21
C MET A 202 -8.80 -17.69 5.73
N ARG A 203 -9.99 -17.53 5.14
CA ARG A 203 -10.62 -18.55 4.31
C ARG A 203 -10.36 -18.23 2.84
N ILE A 204 -9.85 -19.20 2.10
CA ILE A 204 -9.53 -19.05 0.67
C ILE A 204 -10.37 -20.05 -0.12
N LYS A 205 -11.07 -19.56 -1.15
CA LYS A 205 -11.86 -20.37 -2.08
C LYS A 205 -11.09 -20.58 -3.38
N LEU A 206 -11.07 -21.83 -3.82
CA LEU A 206 -10.28 -22.33 -4.93
C LEU A 206 -11.19 -22.92 -6.01
N ALA A 207 -10.93 -22.58 -7.26
CA ALA A 207 -11.51 -23.20 -8.43
C ALA A 207 -10.51 -24.19 -9.04
N SER A 208 -10.90 -25.46 -9.14
CA SER A 208 -10.09 -26.49 -9.82
C SER A 208 -10.22 -26.41 -11.34
N LYS A 209 -11.36 -25.92 -11.84
CA LYS A 209 -11.48 -25.54 -13.25
C LYS A 209 -10.86 -24.16 -13.42
N LEU A 210 -9.71 -24.09 -14.09
CA LEU A 210 -9.00 -22.84 -14.32
C LEU A 210 -9.87 -21.88 -15.13
N ARG A 211 -9.86 -20.61 -14.72
CA ARG A 211 -10.44 -19.49 -15.47
C ARG A 211 -9.58 -19.17 -16.69
N GLN A 212 -10.06 -18.27 -17.54
CA GLN A 212 -9.43 -17.95 -18.82
C GLN A 212 -8.00 -17.43 -18.65
N PHE A 213 -7.77 -16.61 -17.63
CA PHE A 213 -6.47 -15.99 -17.37
C PHE A 213 -5.95 -16.34 -15.98
N ASP A 214 -4.63 -16.48 -15.89
CA ASP A 214 -3.94 -16.37 -14.61
C ASP A 214 -3.87 -14.89 -14.22
N ALA A 215 -4.17 -14.59 -12.95
CA ALA A 215 -3.90 -13.27 -12.39
C ALA A 215 -2.43 -13.15 -11.99
N GLY A 216 -1.85 -11.98 -12.20
CA GLY A 216 -0.54 -11.59 -11.67
C GLY A 216 -0.70 -10.51 -10.60
N VAL A 217 0.36 -10.35 -9.79
CA VAL A 217 0.54 -9.22 -8.89
C VAL A 217 1.82 -8.50 -9.32
N MET A 218 1.77 -7.18 -9.44
CA MET A 218 2.94 -6.36 -9.76
C MET A 218 3.07 -5.23 -8.74
N GLU A 219 4.29 -5.02 -8.28
CA GLU A 219 4.62 -3.94 -7.37
C GLU A 219 5.04 -2.70 -8.15
N LEU A 220 4.29 -1.61 -7.95
CA LEU A 220 4.60 -0.29 -8.49
C LEU A 220 5.06 0.64 -7.37
N GLY A 221 5.93 1.60 -7.67
CA GLY A 221 6.33 2.65 -6.74
C GLY A 221 7.84 2.71 -6.50
N LEU A 222 8.25 2.93 -5.25
CA LEU A 222 9.64 3.18 -4.90
C LEU A 222 10.39 1.92 -4.53
N GLU A 223 11.63 1.81 -4.99
CA GLU A 223 12.58 0.81 -4.54
C GLU A 223 12.84 0.93 -3.02
N TYR A 224 13.01 -0.21 -2.35
CA TYR A 224 13.27 -0.31 -0.91
C TYR A 224 14.74 -0.01 -0.57
N THR A 225 15.21 1.23 -0.83
CA THR A 225 16.58 1.67 -0.56
C THR A 225 16.65 3.02 0.15
N ASP A 226 17.80 3.31 0.74
CA ASP A 226 18.08 4.60 1.38
C ASP A 226 18.45 5.71 0.38
N LYS A 227 18.23 5.49 -0.94
CA LYS A 227 18.41 6.50 -1.99
C LYS A 227 17.33 7.58 -1.91
N MET A 228 16.12 7.21 -1.51
CA MET A 228 14.98 8.10 -1.36
C MET A 228 14.79 8.44 0.13
N ALA A 229 14.63 9.72 0.43
CA ALA A 229 14.49 10.22 1.79
C ALA A 229 13.47 11.35 1.88
N ILE A 230 12.78 11.41 3.01
CA ILE A 230 11.78 12.41 3.37
C ILE A 230 12.39 13.32 4.44
N PRO A 231 12.54 14.63 4.18
CA PRO A 231 12.99 15.59 5.19
C PRO A 231 12.07 15.60 6.43
N PRO A 232 12.59 16.00 7.61
CA PRO A 232 11.76 16.18 8.81
C PRO A 232 10.84 17.40 8.70
N GLY A 233 9.77 17.41 9.50
CA GLY A 233 8.90 18.57 9.68
C GLY A 233 7.95 18.88 8.52
N GLN A 234 7.73 17.94 7.60
CA GLN A 234 6.90 18.15 6.41
C GLN A 234 5.46 17.78 6.70
N VAL A 235 4.50 18.65 6.33
CA VAL A 235 3.06 18.34 6.46
C VAL A 235 2.65 17.30 5.41
N GLY A 236 3.32 17.30 4.26
CA GLY A 236 3.14 16.31 3.23
C GLY A 236 4.17 16.43 2.12
N PHE A 237 5.17 15.56 2.19
CA PHE A 237 6.25 15.51 1.20
C PHE A 237 5.96 14.41 0.17
N PRO A 238 5.85 14.75 -1.13
CA PRO A 238 5.66 13.76 -2.18
C PRO A 238 6.95 13.00 -2.52
N LEU A 239 6.85 11.68 -2.64
CA LEU A 239 7.82 10.86 -3.36
C LEU A 239 7.13 10.07 -4.45
N SER A 240 7.70 10.08 -5.66
CA SER A 240 7.14 9.39 -6.82
C SER A 240 8.07 8.28 -7.30
N GLY A 241 7.50 7.08 -7.47
CA GLY A 241 8.15 5.96 -8.13
C GLY A 241 7.51 5.67 -9.48
N TYR A 242 8.33 5.28 -10.44
CA TYR A 242 7.97 5.18 -11.85
C TYR A 242 8.06 3.73 -12.32
N CYS A 243 7.10 3.35 -13.16
CA CYS A 243 7.19 2.27 -14.11
C CYS A 243 7.22 2.91 -15.50
N ILE A 244 8.42 3.09 -16.05
CA ILE A 244 8.62 3.82 -17.32
C ILE A 244 8.14 3.01 -18.53
N ALA A 245 7.86 3.72 -19.62
CA ALA A 245 7.37 3.16 -20.88
C ALA A 245 8.27 2.03 -21.42
N GLU A 246 9.58 2.14 -21.26
CA GLU A 246 10.52 1.13 -21.75
C GLU A 246 10.44 -0.18 -20.97
N CYS A 247 10.06 -0.15 -19.69
CA CYS A 247 9.83 -1.36 -18.92
C CYS A 247 8.53 -2.05 -19.37
N THR A 248 7.44 -1.29 -19.54
CA THR A 248 6.18 -1.87 -20.00
C THR A 248 6.27 -2.36 -21.44
N GLU A 249 7.02 -1.67 -22.31
CA GLU A 249 7.27 -2.06 -23.70
C GLU A 249 7.93 -3.44 -23.81
N VAL A 250 8.97 -3.67 -23.01
CA VAL A 250 9.71 -4.95 -23.01
C VAL A 250 8.95 -6.07 -22.29
N ALA A 251 8.17 -5.73 -21.26
CA ALA A 251 7.68 -6.73 -20.33
C ALA A 251 6.20 -7.12 -20.51
N LEU A 252 5.37 -6.26 -21.11
CA LEU A 252 3.95 -6.52 -21.31
C LEU A 252 3.66 -7.15 -22.68
N PRO A 253 2.60 -7.98 -22.80
CA PRO A 253 2.17 -8.50 -24.09
C PRO A 253 1.58 -7.40 -24.97
N SER A 254 1.56 -7.58 -26.29
CA SER A 254 0.96 -6.61 -27.23
C SER A 254 -0.52 -6.32 -26.98
N SER A 255 -1.25 -7.25 -26.34
CA SER A 255 -2.63 -7.04 -25.90
C SER A 255 -2.73 -6.16 -24.64
N GLY A 256 -1.64 -5.88 -23.97
CA GLY A 256 -1.59 -5.27 -22.64
C GLY A 256 -2.17 -6.15 -21.54
N ILE A 257 -2.32 -5.54 -20.37
CA ILE A 257 -2.90 -6.11 -19.16
C ILE A 257 -4.10 -5.28 -18.70
N ILE A 258 -5.00 -5.90 -17.95
CA ILE A 258 -6.15 -5.25 -17.32
C ILE A 258 -5.95 -5.32 -15.81
N ILE A 259 -5.87 -4.16 -15.18
CA ILE A 259 -5.79 -4.06 -13.71
C ILE A 259 -7.22 -4.10 -13.17
N PHE A 260 -7.48 -4.98 -12.21
CA PHE A 260 -8.80 -5.13 -11.60
C PHE A 260 -8.81 -4.92 -10.09
N GLY A 261 -7.63 -4.94 -9.45
CA GLY A 261 -7.50 -4.67 -8.03
C GLY A 261 -6.23 -3.91 -7.73
N SER A 262 -6.21 -3.22 -6.59
CA SER A 262 -5.08 -2.43 -6.12
C SER A 262 -5.03 -2.43 -4.60
N GLN A 263 -3.83 -2.51 -4.05
CA GLN A 263 -3.56 -2.35 -2.63
C GLN A 263 -2.44 -1.33 -2.44
N LEU A 264 -2.76 -0.23 -1.78
CA LEU A 264 -1.82 0.85 -1.49
C LEU A 264 -1.11 0.58 -0.15
N HIS A 265 0.18 0.86 -0.08
CA HIS A 265 1.01 0.55 1.08
C HIS A 265 2.10 1.59 1.34
N THR A 266 2.21 1.98 2.61
CA THR A 266 3.27 2.78 3.22
C THR A 266 3.51 2.30 4.65
N HIS A 267 4.53 2.84 5.32
CA HIS A 267 4.65 2.71 6.77
C HIS A 267 3.96 3.89 7.48
N LEU A 268 4.50 4.32 8.63
CA LEU A 268 3.84 5.15 9.63
C LEU A 268 3.48 6.57 9.18
N ARG A 269 4.18 7.12 8.19
CA ARG A 269 4.07 8.54 7.81
C ARG A 269 3.25 8.76 6.56
N GLY A 270 2.83 7.71 5.87
CA GLY A 270 2.03 7.84 4.65
C GLY A 270 0.61 8.32 4.95
N VAL A 271 0.19 9.39 4.26
CA VAL A 271 -1.11 10.04 4.46
C VAL A 271 -1.97 10.07 3.19
N ARG A 272 -1.36 9.90 2.02
CA ARG A 272 -2.05 9.92 0.73
C ARG A 272 -1.25 9.16 -0.32
N ILE A 273 -1.93 8.43 -1.21
CA ILE A 273 -1.29 7.64 -2.26
C ILE A 273 -2.16 7.67 -3.52
N LEU A 274 -1.52 7.79 -4.68
CA LEU A 274 -2.18 7.64 -5.97
C LEU A 274 -1.25 7.04 -7.02
N THR A 275 -1.83 6.37 -8.01
CA THR A 275 -1.11 5.84 -9.18
C THR A 275 -1.73 6.39 -10.47
N ARG A 276 -0.97 7.23 -11.16
CA ARG A 276 -1.31 7.82 -12.45
C ARG A 276 -0.94 6.88 -13.59
N HIS A 277 -1.69 6.96 -14.69
CA HIS A 277 -1.49 6.15 -15.90
C HIS A 277 -1.30 7.08 -17.09
N PHE A 278 -0.19 6.94 -17.79
CA PHE A 278 0.15 7.75 -18.96
C PHE A 278 0.30 6.89 -20.20
N ARG A 279 -0.14 7.43 -21.33
CA ARG A 279 0.17 6.94 -22.66
C ARG A 279 0.71 8.09 -23.47
N ASP A 280 1.95 7.95 -23.94
CA ASP A 280 2.72 9.05 -24.52
C ASP A 280 2.75 10.26 -23.56
N ASN A 281 2.25 11.42 -23.99
CA ASN A 281 2.19 12.65 -23.20
C ASN A 281 0.81 12.91 -22.58
N GLU A 282 -0.11 11.95 -22.65
CA GLU A 282 -1.48 12.10 -22.13
C GLU A 282 -1.66 11.29 -20.85
N GLU A 283 -2.16 11.97 -19.81
CA GLU A 283 -2.65 11.32 -18.59
C GLU A 283 -4.03 10.72 -18.87
N LEU A 284 -4.10 9.39 -18.75
CA LEU A 284 -5.33 8.63 -18.78
C LEU A 284 -5.96 8.63 -17.37
N ARG A 285 -7.11 7.98 -17.21
CA ARG A 285 -7.72 7.83 -15.87
C ARG A 285 -6.76 7.09 -14.94
N GLU A 286 -6.58 7.66 -13.75
CA GLU A 286 -5.77 7.09 -12.66
C GLU A 286 -6.16 5.63 -12.36
N VAL A 287 -5.16 4.84 -11.94
CA VAL A 287 -5.37 3.43 -11.58
C VAL A 287 -6.07 3.33 -10.22
N ASN A 288 -5.59 4.09 -9.23
CA ASN A 288 -6.16 4.14 -7.89
C ASN A 288 -5.71 5.44 -7.20
N ARG A 289 -6.54 5.95 -6.31
CA ARG A 289 -6.30 7.15 -5.51
C ARG A 289 -6.92 6.98 -4.13
N ASP A 290 -6.21 7.42 -3.11
CA ASP A 290 -6.70 7.48 -1.75
C ASP A 290 -6.11 8.71 -1.05
N ASP A 291 -6.90 9.79 -1.04
CA ASP A 291 -6.53 11.09 -0.46
C ASP A 291 -6.57 11.10 1.07
N TYR A 292 -7.27 10.13 1.66
CA TYR A 292 -7.48 9.97 3.10
C TYR A 292 -6.83 8.69 3.61
N TYR A 293 -5.83 8.20 2.88
CA TYR A 293 -5.16 6.94 3.17
C TYR A 293 -4.66 6.90 4.61
N SER A 294 -4.81 5.74 5.23
CA SER A 294 -4.20 5.45 6.52
C SER A 294 -3.37 4.19 6.44
N HIS A 295 -2.14 4.26 6.93
CA HIS A 295 -1.35 3.06 7.17
C HIS A 295 -2.01 2.06 8.14
N HIS A 296 -3.03 2.47 8.90
CA HIS A 296 -3.84 1.57 9.72
C HIS A 296 -4.96 0.87 8.93
N PHE A 297 -5.29 1.33 7.72
CA PHE A 297 -6.39 0.80 6.91
C PHE A 297 -5.92 0.51 5.48
N GLN A 298 -5.16 -0.58 5.34
CA GLN A 298 -4.55 -1.00 4.08
C GLN A 298 -5.28 -2.22 3.51
N GLU A 299 -6.36 -1.99 2.75
CA GLU A 299 -7.15 -3.06 2.17
C GLU A 299 -6.82 -3.32 0.69
N MET A 300 -7.06 -4.54 0.24
CA MET A 300 -7.15 -4.84 -1.20
C MET A 300 -8.50 -4.38 -1.74
N ARG A 301 -8.48 -3.48 -2.71
CA ARG A 301 -9.69 -2.93 -3.34
C ARG A 301 -9.89 -3.51 -4.72
N ASN A 302 -11.12 -3.94 -5.00
CA ASN A 302 -11.56 -4.12 -6.38
C ASN A 302 -11.78 -2.73 -7.00
N LEU A 303 -11.21 -2.51 -8.18
CA LEU A 303 -11.35 -1.25 -8.89
C LEU A 303 -12.67 -1.19 -9.65
N HIS A 304 -13.37 -0.05 -9.53
CA HIS A 304 -14.57 0.25 -10.33
C HIS A 304 -14.22 0.32 -11.81
N TYR A 305 -13.21 1.15 -12.12
CA TYR A 305 -12.63 1.24 -13.45
C TYR A 305 -11.44 0.30 -13.56
N LYS A 306 -11.40 -0.51 -14.61
CA LYS A 306 -10.35 -1.52 -14.83
C LYS A 306 -9.43 -1.03 -15.95
N PRO A 307 -8.36 -0.28 -15.66
CA PRO A 307 -7.52 0.31 -16.71
C PRO A 307 -6.81 -0.79 -17.49
N ARG A 308 -6.70 -0.57 -18.81
CA ARG A 308 -5.90 -1.40 -19.71
C ARG A 308 -4.56 -0.72 -19.97
N VAL A 309 -3.49 -1.32 -19.47
CA VAL A 309 -2.11 -0.86 -19.64
C VAL A 309 -1.51 -1.60 -20.83
N LEU A 310 -1.04 -0.84 -21.82
CA LEU A 310 -0.40 -1.36 -23.03
C LEU A 310 1.14 -1.26 -22.91
N PRO A 311 1.89 -2.04 -23.71
CA PRO A 311 3.32 -1.79 -23.93
C PRO A 311 3.54 -0.32 -24.32
N GLY A 312 4.54 0.34 -23.71
CA GLY A 312 4.84 1.75 -23.93
C GLY A 312 4.08 2.73 -23.03
N ASP A 313 3.11 2.26 -22.24
CA ASP A 313 2.47 3.10 -21.21
C ASP A 313 3.38 3.28 -19.99
N ALA A 314 3.25 4.40 -19.27
CA ALA A 314 3.93 4.62 -18.00
C ALA A 314 2.95 4.67 -16.82
N LEU A 315 3.38 4.14 -15.66
CA LEU A 315 2.63 4.22 -14.41
C LEU A 315 3.47 4.96 -13.37
N VAL A 316 2.87 5.93 -12.68
CA VAL A 316 3.58 6.73 -11.66
C VAL A 316 2.82 6.66 -10.35
N THR A 317 3.42 6.03 -9.35
CA THR A 317 2.85 5.96 -8.00
C THR A 317 3.50 7.03 -7.13
N THR A 318 2.69 7.94 -6.61
CA THR A 318 3.11 9.02 -5.71
C THR A 318 2.55 8.77 -4.32
N CYS A 319 3.40 8.80 -3.31
CA CYS A 319 3.02 8.73 -1.91
C CYS A 319 3.39 10.03 -1.20
N TYR A 320 2.54 10.43 -0.26
CA TYR A 320 2.69 11.64 0.53
C TYR A 320 2.93 11.30 1.99
N TYR A 321 3.89 12.01 2.59
CA TYR A 321 4.33 11.71 3.93
C TYR A 321 4.26 12.91 4.87
N ASN A 322 3.64 12.72 6.03
CA ASN A 322 3.65 13.66 7.13
C ASN A 322 4.77 13.31 8.12
N THR A 323 5.77 14.18 8.20
CA THR A 323 6.92 14.08 9.11
C THR A 323 6.96 15.20 10.15
N VAL A 324 5.83 15.87 10.41
CA VAL A 324 5.71 16.82 11.53
C VAL A 324 6.00 16.09 12.84
N GLY A 325 6.86 16.68 13.68
CA GLY A 325 7.29 16.09 14.95
C GLY A 325 8.46 15.10 14.86
N TYR A 326 8.91 14.72 13.65
CA TYR A 326 10.14 13.94 13.47
C TYR A 326 11.34 14.88 13.32
N GLU A 327 12.45 14.57 14.00
CA GLU A 327 13.67 15.40 13.97
C GLU A 327 14.65 15.04 12.85
N ASN A 328 14.64 13.77 12.42
CA ASN A 328 15.58 13.23 11.43
C ASN A 328 14.89 12.94 10.11
N ALA A 329 15.67 12.98 9.01
CA ALA A 329 15.20 12.50 7.72
C ALA A 329 14.79 11.02 7.80
N THR A 330 13.60 10.72 7.29
CA THR A 330 13.08 9.36 7.17
C THR A 330 13.56 8.77 5.85
N LEU A 331 13.94 7.49 5.85
CA LEU A 331 14.59 6.84 4.71
C LEU A 331 13.68 5.77 4.12
N GLY A 332 13.86 5.44 2.85
CA GLY A 332 13.28 4.23 2.27
C GLY A 332 13.91 2.95 2.86
N GLY A 333 13.10 1.94 3.17
CA GLY A 333 13.61 0.70 3.74
C GLY A 333 12.54 -0.28 4.21
N PHE A 334 12.99 -1.41 4.74
CA PHE A 334 12.12 -2.50 5.21
C PHE A 334 11.63 -2.34 6.65
N SER A 335 12.25 -1.47 7.45
CA SER A 335 11.83 -1.27 8.84
C SER A 335 10.55 -0.45 8.91
N ILE A 336 9.68 -0.76 9.87
CA ILE A 336 8.52 0.09 10.23
C ILE A 336 8.92 1.55 10.54
N SER A 337 10.17 1.77 10.99
CA SER A 337 10.70 3.11 11.26
C SER A 337 11.20 3.84 10.00
N ASP A 338 11.48 3.11 8.93
CA ASP A 338 11.72 3.61 7.56
C ASP A 338 10.36 3.82 6.86
N GLU A 339 10.36 4.14 5.57
CA GLU A 339 9.14 4.26 4.75
C GLU A 339 9.18 3.41 3.48
N MET A 340 7.99 3.16 2.94
CA MET A 340 7.75 2.54 1.65
C MET A 340 6.71 3.35 0.87
N CYS A 341 6.76 3.25 -0.46
CA CYS A 341 5.72 3.74 -1.37
C CYS A 341 5.38 2.64 -2.37
N VAL A 342 4.26 1.94 -2.17
CA VAL A 342 3.92 0.79 -3.01
C VAL A 342 2.45 0.78 -3.38
N ASN A 343 2.17 0.45 -4.64
CA ASN A 343 0.87 -0.01 -5.08
C ASN A 343 1.02 -1.42 -5.66
N TYR A 344 0.44 -2.41 -4.97
CA TYR A 344 0.32 -3.78 -5.48
C TYR A 344 -0.90 -3.84 -6.39
N ILE A 345 -0.66 -3.90 -7.71
CA ILE A 345 -1.73 -4.04 -8.69
C ILE A 345 -2.00 -5.52 -8.97
N HIS A 346 -3.28 -5.88 -9.00
CA HIS A 346 -3.76 -7.20 -9.42
C HIS A 346 -4.27 -7.09 -10.84
N TYR A 347 -3.70 -7.89 -11.73
CA TYR A 347 -3.94 -7.76 -13.17
C TYR A 347 -4.04 -9.11 -13.88
N TYR A 348 -4.55 -9.09 -15.11
CA TYR A 348 -4.50 -10.23 -16.03
C TYR A 348 -4.31 -9.77 -17.49
N PRO A 349 -3.78 -10.62 -18.38
CA PRO A 349 -3.15 -11.91 -18.08
C PRO A 349 -1.82 -11.73 -17.32
N ALA A 350 -1.47 -12.70 -16.47
CA ALA A 350 -0.20 -12.70 -15.76
C ALA A 350 0.99 -12.60 -16.72
N THR A 351 1.98 -11.79 -16.38
CA THR A 351 3.24 -11.65 -17.11
C THR A 351 4.41 -12.04 -16.22
N LYS A 352 5.63 -11.99 -16.76
CA LYS A 352 6.83 -12.17 -15.95
C LYS A 352 7.16 -10.93 -15.10
N LEU A 353 6.60 -9.75 -15.40
CA LEU A 353 6.88 -8.52 -14.67
C LEU A 353 6.22 -8.55 -13.30
N GLU A 354 7.05 -8.52 -12.26
CA GLU A 354 6.61 -8.57 -10.86
C GLU A 354 7.00 -7.29 -10.11
N VAL A 355 8.16 -6.71 -10.41
CA VAL A 355 8.59 -5.43 -9.82
C VAL A 355 8.80 -4.43 -10.94
N CYS A 356 8.04 -3.33 -10.89
CA CYS A 356 8.24 -2.16 -11.74
C CYS A 356 8.34 -0.91 -10.85
N LYS A 357 9.54 -0.68 -10.33
CA LYS A 357 9.82 0.37 -9.35
C LYS A 357 10.99 1.24 -9.76
N SER A 358 11.13 2.37 -9.11
CA SER A 358 12.27 3.26 -9.33
C SER A 358 12.79 3.91 -8.05
N SER A 359 13.99 4.47 -8.16
CA SER A 359 14.58 5.41 -7.21
C SER A 359 15.38 6.45 -7.99
N VAL A 360 15.93 7.46 -7.31
CA VAL A 360 16.92 8.35 -7.93
C VAL A 360 18.17 7.57 -8.35
N SER A 361 18.76 7.92 -9.49
CA SER A 361 20.02 7.29 -9.93
C SER A 361 21.16 7.54 -8.95
N GLU A 362 22.12 6.62 -8.90
CA GLU A 362 23.26 6.70 -7.99
C GLU A 362 24.15 7.91 -8.30
N ASP A 363 24.40 8.18 -9.59
CA ASP A 363 25.23 9.30 -10.05
C ASP A 363 24.61 10.65 -9.71
N THR A 364 23.29 10.79 -9.88
CA THR A 364 22.53 11.98 -9.45
C THR A 364 22.67 12.18 -7.94
N LEU A 365 22.46 11.12 -7.16
CA LEU A 365 22.50 11.20 -5.70
C LEU A 365 23.90 11.55 -5.17
N GLU A 366 24.94 10.97 -5.76
CA GLU A 366 26.32 11.34 -5.45
C GLU A 366 26.59 12.82 -5.77
N THR A 367 26.14 13.29 -6.94
CA THR A 367 26.26 14.69 -7.35
C THR A 367 25.55 15.63 -6.39
N TYR A 368 24.35 15.26 -5.93
CA TYR A 368 23.61 16.00 -4.91
C TYR A 368 24.40 16.10 -3.60
N PHE A 369 24.96 15.00 -3.10
CA PHE A 369 25.77 15.05 -1.88
C PHE A 369 27.07 15.85 -2.04
N ILE A 370 27.69 15.82 -3.23
CA ILE A 370 28.84 16.69 -3.56
C ILE A 370 28.41 18.16 -3.51
N TYR A 371 27.27 18.51 -4.11
CA TYR A 371 26.71 19.85 -4.07
C TYR A 371 26.45 20.29 -2.63
N MET A 372 25.72 19.47 -1.85
CA MET A 372 25.38 19.79 -0.46
C MET A 372 26.63 20.00 0.41
N LYS A 373 27.69 19.21 0.18
CA LYS A 373 28.95 19.35 0.90
C LYS A 373 29.73 20.60 0.51
N LYS A 374 29.89 20.85 -0.80
CA LYS A 374 30.79 21.88 -1.32
C LYS A 374 30.14 23.27 -1.40
N LYS A 375 28.86 23.33 -1.77
CA LYS A 375 28.10 24.56 -2.03
C LYS A 375 27.23 24.95 -0.85
N GLU A 376 26.48 24.02 -0.28
CA GLU A 376 25.63 24.26 0.91
C GLU A 376 26.36 24.13 2.25
N HIS A 377 27.68 23.87 2.20
CA HIS A 377 28.55 23.75 3.37
C HIS A 377 28.07 22.74 4.43
N GLN A 378 27.38 21.67 4.03
CA GLN A 378 26.94 20.59 4.91
C GLN A 378 28.13 19.66 5.25
N ARG A 379 28.96 20.09 6.21
CA ARG A 379 30.24 19.43 6.56
C ARG A 379 30.11 17.99 7.07
N GLY A 380 28.92 17.58 7.50
CA GLY A 380 28.65 16.21 7.98
C GLY A 380 28.68 15.15 6.88
N ILE A 381 28.58 15.54 5.60
CA ILE A 381 28.49 14.63 4.46
C ILE A 381 29.83 13.93 4.17
N ARG A 382 29.75 12.61 4.05
CA ARG A 382 30.85 11.71 3.67
C ARG A 382 30.48 11.01 2.35
N LEU A 383 31.16 11.37 1.25
CA LEU A 383 30.83 10.89 -0.10
C LEU A 383 30.96 9.37 -0.24
N SER A 384 31.96 8.78 0.42
CA SER A 384 32.16 7.33 0.51
C SER A 384 31.36 6.67 1.66
N GLY A 385 30.47 7.42 2.32
CA GLY A 385 29.66 6.94 3.42
C GLY A 385 28.26 6.49 2.98
N ALA A 386 27.54 5.84 3.90
CA ALA A 386 26.15 5.44 3.68
C ALA A 386 25.25 6.64 3.38
N ARG A 387 24.34 6.49 2.41
CA ARG A 387 23.44 7.57 1.95
C ARG A 387 22.52 8.03 3.08
N SER A 388 21.98 7.07 3.83
CA SER A 388 21.28 7.25 5.10
C SER A 388 21.97 8.21 6.07
N LYS A 389 23.28 8.05 6.30
CA LYS A 389 24.05 8.93 7.19
C LYS A 389 24.22 10.33 6.61
N ASN A 390 24.36 10.45 5.30
CA ASN A 390 24.47 11.76 4.64
C ASN A 390 23.16 12.53 4.77
N TYR A 391 22.00 11.93 4.47
CA TYR A 391 20.68 12.55 4.65
C TYR A 391 20.45 13.02 6.10
N ARG A 392 20.78 12.18 7.08
CA ARG A 392 20.64 12.52 8.51
C ARG A 392 21.63 13.59 8.99
N SER A 393 22.69 13.87 8.22
CA SER A 393 23.68 14.91 8.56
C SER A 393 23.33 16.30 8.01
N ILE A 394 22.36 16.38 7.08
CA ILE A 394 21.93 17.63 6.47
C ILE A 394 21.10 18.44 7.46
N LYS A 395 21.40 19.73 7.58
CA LYS A 395 20.53 20.70 8.25
C LYS A 395 19.43 21.13 7.30
N TRP A 396 18.24 20.58 7.49
CA TRP A 396 17.08 20.84 6.64
C TRP A 396 16.53 22.25 6.83
N THR A 397 16.28 22.92 5.72
CA THR A 397 15.66 24.24 5.58
C THR A 397 14.79 24.18 4.34
N GLU A 398 13.75 25.00 4.24
CA GLU A 398 12.82 24.98 3.09
C GLU A 398 13.54 24.96 1.72
N PRO A 399 14.56 25.83 1.44
CA PRO A 399 15.23 25.79 0.15
C PRO A 399 15.95 24.48 -0.18
N ARG A 400 16.38 23.73 0.84
CA ARG A 400 17.03 22.40 0.66
C ARG A 400 16.01 21.30 0.47
N VAL A 401 14.84 21.43 1.08
CA VAL A 401 13.71 20.55 0.85
C VAL A 401 13.25 20.70 -0.60
N ASP A 402 13.04 21.94 -1.06
CA ASP A 402 12.67 22.26 -2.44
C ASP A 402 13.72 21.75 -3.44
N GLN A 403 15.00 21.92 -3.13
CA GLN A 403 16.09 21.43 -3.97
C GLN A 403 16.11 19.90 -4.06
N LEU A 404 15.94 19.20 -2.93
CA LEU A 404 15.87 17.74 -2.92
C LEU A 404 14.68 17.25 -3.75
N TYR A 405 13.54 17.90 -3.58
CA TYR A 405 12.33 17.56 -4.32
C TYR A 405 12.50 17.78 -5.83
N THR A 406 13.06 18.93 -6.22
CA THR A 406 13.36 19.25 -7.62
C THR A 406 14.26 18.20 -8.27
N MET A 407 15.29 17.75 -7.55
CA MET A 407 16.15 16.66 -7.99
C MET A 407 15.34 15.37 -8.23
N TYR A 408 14.48 14.96 -7.30
CA TYR A 408 13.71 13.72 -7.44
C TYR A 408 12.76 13.69 -8.65
N ILE A 409 12.25 14.84 -9.10
CA ILE A 409 11.27 14.89 -10.20
C ILE A 409 11.91 15.18 -11.57
N GLN A 410 13.13 15.72 -11.61
CA GLN A 410 13.79 16.14 -12.86
C GLN A 410 14.95 15.23 -13.28
N GLU A 411 15.59 14.58 -12.32
CA GLU A 411 16.85 13.88 -12.56
C GLU A 411 16.65 12.38 -12.86
N PRO A 412 17.62 11.75 -13.56
CA PRO A 412 17.53 10.34 -13.95
C PRO A 412 17.28 9.35 -12.81
N LEU A 413 16.65 8.24 -13.17
CA LEU A 413 16.18 7.16 -12.30
C LEU A 413 17.11 5.94 -12.32
N SER A 414 17.10 5.21 -11.21
CA SER A 414 17.51 3.81 -11.10
C SER A 414 16.24 2.95 -11.14
N MET A 415 16.03 2.22 -12.24
CA MET A 415 14.86 1.40 -12.48
C MET A 415 15.05 -0.06 -12.04
N GLN A 416 14.04 -0.59 -11.36
CA GLN A 416 13.86 -2.01 -11.12
C GLN A 416 12.72 -2.51 -12.01
N CYS A 417 13.08 -2.99 -13.19
CA CYS A 417 12.20 -3.72 -14.10
C CYS A 417 12.54 -5.21 -13.96
N ASN A 418 11.99 -5.87 -12.94
CA ASN A 418 12.38 -7.23 -12.58
C ASN A 418 11.29 -8.25 -12.89
N LYS A 419 11.75 -9.42 -13.33
CA LYS A 419 10.93 -10.60 -13.51
C LYS A 419 10.64 -11.28 -12.16
N SER A 420 9.67 -12.19 -12.15
CA SER A 420 9.38 -13.08 -11.01
C SER A 420 10.57 -13.95 -10.55
N ASP A 421 11.57 -14.15 -11.40
CA ASP A 421 12.81 -14.87 -11.04
C ASP A 421 13.84 -13.97 -10.31
N GLY A 422 13.50 -12.71 -10.05
CA GLY A 422 14.37 -11.71 -9.41
C GLY A 422 15.35 -11.04 -10.35
N TYR A 423 15.48 -11.48 -11.60
CA TYR A 423 16.40 -10.87 -12.57
C TYR A 423 15.74 -9.72 -13.34
N ARG A 424 16.53 -8.72 -13.72
CA ARG A 424 16.09 -7.62 -14.58
C ARG A 424 15.75 -8.11 -15.99
N PHE A 425 14.84 -7.40 -16.65
CA PHE A 425 14.67 -7.55 -18.10
C PHE A 425 15.91 -7.03 -18.85
N GLU A 426 16.23 -7.66 -19.98
CA GLU A 426 17.36 -7.25 -20.83
C GLU A 426 16.92 -6.18 -21.85
N GLY A 427 17.89 -5.53 -22.50
CA GLY A 427 17.61 -4.63 -23.64
C GLY A 427 17.48 -3.14 -23.31
N TYR A 428 17.67 -2.74 -22.05
CA TYR A 428 17.67 -1.34 -21.64
C TYR A 428 18.66 -1.06 -20.50
N ASN A 429 19.25 0.14 -20.46
CA ASN A 429 20.07 0.55 -19.32
C ASN A 429 19.17 1.12 -18.22
N TRP A 430 18.93 0.31 -17.19
CA TRP A 430 18.05 0.67 -16.08
C TRP A 430 18.66 1.68 -15.09
N GLU A 431 19.95 1.97 -15.16
CA GLU A 431 20.59 3.00 -14.33
C GLU A 431 20.79 4.28 -15.15
N GLY A 432 20.31 5.42 -14.63
CA GLY A 432 20.34 6.70 -15.34
C GLY A 432 19.24 6.81 -16.40
N ALA A 433 18.15 6.07 -16.25
CA ALA A 433 16.99 6.15 -17.13
C ALA A 433 16.30 7.52 -17.00
N PRO A 434 15.82 8.15 -18.08
CA PRO A 434 15.10 9.42 -17.98
C PRO A 434 13.79 9.24 -17.19
N VAL A 435 13.40 10.28 -16.46
CA VAL A 435 12.05 10.37 -15.90
C VAL A 435 11.05 10.47 -17.04
N THR A 436 9.90 9.79 -16.94
CA THR A 436 8.82 9.94 -17.91
C THR A 436 8.48 11.45 -18.04
N PRO A 437 8.59 12.05 -19.23
CA PRO A 437 8.40 13.49 -19.42
C PRO A 437 6.90 13.83 -19.41
N VAL A 438 6.26 13.69 -18.27
CA VAL A 438 4.84 13.98 -18.10
C VAL A 438 4.68 15.31 -17.41
N ALA A 439 3.99 16.24 -18.06
CA ALA A 439 3.48 17.41 -17.40
C ALA A 439 2.33 16.95 -16.51
N ILE A 440 2.61 16.68 -15.22
CA ILE A 440 1.57 16.50 -14.21
C ILE A 440 0.71 17.75 -14.28
N LYS A 441 -0.52 17.62 -14.79
CA LYS A 441 -1.43 18.77 -14.92
C LYS A 441 -1.89 19.14 -13.52
N ILE A 442 -1.13 20.03 -12.89
CA ILE A 442 -1.54 20.65 -11.63
C ILE A 442 -2.83 21.42 -11.93
N PRO A 443 -3.97 21.08 -11.32
CA PRO A 443 -5.18 21.89 -11.46
C PRO A 443 -4.83 23.31 -11.00
N MET A 444 -4.81 24.27 -11.92
CA MET A 444 -4.68 25.68 -11.56
C MET A 444 -6.00 26.13 -10.93
N HIS A 445 -6.35 25.72 -9.70
CA HIS A 445 -7.40 26.39 -8.93
C HIS A 445 -7.08 26.52 -7.42
N SER A 446 -6.94 27.79 -7.06
CA SER A 446 -6.95 28.48 -5.77
C SER A 446 -6.32 27.84 -4.52
N LYS A 447 -5.22 28.49 -4.12
CA LYS A 447 -4.81 28.68 -2.72
C LYS A 447 -6.03 28.91 -1.83
N LEU A 448 -6.12 28.11 -0.77
CA LEU A 448 -7.15 28.04 0.28
C LEU A 448 -8.33 27.14 -0.11
N CYS A 449 -8.34 25.93 0.48
CA CYS A 449 -9.59 25.21 0.69
C CYS A 449 -10.62 26.18 1.31
N PRO A 450 -11.89 26.20 0.84
CA PRO A 450 -12.92 26.99 1.47
C PRO A 450 -12.91 26.70 2.97
N ASN A 451 -12.87 27.76 3.78
CA ASN A 451 -12.80 27.67 5.22
C ASN A 451 -14.15 27.15 5.75
N TYR A 452 -14.41 25.86 5.58
CA TYR A 452 -15.54 25.18 6.19
C TYR A 452 -15.13 24.92 7.63
N ASN A 453 -15.57 25.81 8.52
CA ASN A 453 -15.34 25.72 9.95
C ASN A 453 -16.66 25.29 10.63
N PRO A 454 -17.05 24.00 10.57
CA PRO A 454 -17.98 23.48 11.54
C PRO A 454 -17.21 23.53 12.87
N LEU A 455 -17.78 24.24 13.86
CA LEU A 455 -17.23 24.65 15.17
C LEU A 455 -16.45 23.62 16.03
N TRP A 456 -16.16 22.42 15.53
CA TRP A 456 -15.73 21.25 16.27
C TRP A 456 -14.76 20.32 15.50
N LEU A 457 -14.57 20.49 14.19
CA LEU A 457 -13.41 19.93 13.48
C LEU A 457 -12.38 21.05 13.37
N LYS A 458 -11.15 20.86 13.88
CA LYS A 458 -10.04 21.66 13.36
C LYS A 458 -9.84 21.16 11.92
N PRO A 459 -10.08 21.98 10.88
CA PRO A 459 -9.44 21.68 9.60
C PRO A 459 -7.96 21.50 9.89
N LEU A 460 -7.25 20.62 9.19
CA LEU A 460 -5.79 20.72 9.15
C LEU A 460 -5.48 22.19 8.89
N GLU A 461 -4.88 22.86 9.89
CA GLU A 461 -4.75 24.33 9.92
C GLU A 461 -3.95 24.73 8.68
N LYS A 462 -4.67 25.18 7.64
CA LYS A 462 -4.30 25.20 6.22
C LYS A 462 -4.39 23.80 5.57
N GLY A 463 -5.30 23.67 4.59
CA GLY A 463 -5.04 22.78 3.46
C GLY A 463 -3.77 23.30 2.77
N ALA A 464 -2.62 22.79 3.22
CA ALA A 464 -1.36 23.04 2.57
C ALA A 464 -1.41 22.20 1.30
N CYS A 465 -1.58 22.87 0.16
CA CYS A 465 -1.24 22.24 -1.10
C CYS A 465 0.23 21.82 -1.00
N ASP A 466 0.52 20.60 -1.41
CA ASP A 466 1.88 20.11 -1.55
C ASP A 466 2.67 20.91 -2.62
N LEU A 467 3.91 20.48 -2.89
CA LEU A 467 4.76 21.06 -3.94
C LEU A 467 4.20 20.87 -5.37
N LEU A 468 3.21 19.98 -5.54
CA LEU A 468 2.47 19.74 -6.78
C LEU A 468 1.12 20.49 -6.82
N GLY A 469 0.80 21.32 -5.83
CA GLY A 469 -0.47 22.04 -5.78
C GLY A 469 -1.68 21.17 -5.39
N GLU A 470 -1.49 19.93 -4.95
CA GLU A 470 -2.57 19.06 -4.49
C GLU A 470 -2.76 19.20 -2.98
N CYS A 471 -4.01 19.38 -2.54
CA CYS A 471 -4.33 19.54 -1.13
C CYS A 471 -4.14 18.21 -0.38
N ILE A 472 -3.51 18.29 0.79
CA ILE A 472 -3.45 17.20 1.76
C ILE A 472 -4.45 17.55 2.86
N TYR A 473 -5.42 16.66 3.07
CA TYR A 473 -6.63 16.94 3.84
C TYR A 473 -6.60 16.43 5.27
#